data_AF-A0A1C7WAW4-F1
#
_entry.id   AF-A0A1C7WAW4-F1
#
_cell.length_a   1.000
_cell.length_b   1.000
_cell.length_c   1.000
_cell.angle_alpha   90.00
_cell.angle_beta   90.00
_cell.angle_gamma   90.00
#
_symmetry.space_group_name_H-M   'P 1'
#
loop_
_entity.id
_entity.type
_entity.pdbx_description
1 polymer ?
#
loop_
_entity_poly.entity_id
_entity_poly.type
_entity_poly.pdbx_seq_one_letter_code
_entity_poly.pdbx_strand_id
1 'polypeptide(L)'
;MRTSQVMPRGQQFYGGTALYFALFCDVARRDDQTIEAFWASIARFWGQWYRRQDYYQQINQLRSVLDLDPAERLYQARAKGVYSQAEIFEGEDGEKGLRQVLLTLRTENTRALPADAIQLFTLPICNGHILTPDPGYGAPLIFPNNVLGMGFRFREESCSLHCYSVEAPQIGDTQTLTEVAVELVRYVDEPLKAYASTIPVNML
;
A
#
# COMPACT_ATOMS: atom_id res chain seq x y z
N MET A 1 4.39 -24.61 14.26
CA MET A 1 2.97 -25.02 14.26
C MET A 1 2.78 -25.92 13.05
N ARG A 2 2.13 -27.09 13.17
CA ARG A 2 1.87 -27.95 12.01
C ARG A 2 0.61 -27.45 11.30
N THR A 3 0.56 -27.50 9.96
CA THR A 3 -0.62 -27.14 9.14
C THR A 3 -1.91 -27.80 9.64
N SER A 4 -1.81 -29.02 10.17
CA SER A 4 -2.90 -29.77 10.78
C SER A 4 -3.52 -29.14 12.05
N GLN A 5 -2.91 -28.10 12.61
CA GLN A 5 -3.39 -27.39 13.81
C GLN A 5 -4.29 -26.19 13.46
N VAL A 6 -4.28 -25.74 12.20
CA VAL A 6 -4.99 -24.53 11.76
C VAL A 6 -6.05 -24.87 10.68
N MET A 7 -5.91 -26.00 10.00
CA MET A 7 -6.86 -26.47 8.99
C MET A 7 -7.87 -27.50 9.54
N PRO A 8 -9.11 -27.56 9.01
CA PRO A 8 -10.08 -28.58 9.36
C PRO A 8 -9.54 -30.00 9.15
N ARG A 9 -9.84 -30.92 10.09
CA ARG A 9 -9.42 -32.33 9.98
C ARG A 9 -10.01 -32.97 8.73
N GLY A 10 -9.15 -33.59 7.91
CA GLY A 10 -9.56 -34.40 6.74
C GLY A 10 -9.29 -33.76 5.37
N GLN A 11 -8.80 -32.52 5.31
CA GLN A 11 -8.48 -31.88 4.03
C GLN A 11 -7.05 -32.27 3.58
N GLN A 12 -6.93 -32.88 2.40
CA GLN A 12 -5.63 -33.15 1.78
C GLN A 12 -4.95 -31.82 1.46
N PHE A 13 -3.75 -31.63 2.00
CA PHE A 13 -2.96 -30.42 1.80
C PHE A 13 -1.66 -30.80 1.09
N TYR A 14 -1.37 -30.14 -0.04
CA TYR A 14 -0.17 -30.42 -0.82
C TYR A 14 1.07 -30.05 -0.01
N GLY A 15 2.05 -30.96 0.09
CA GLY A 15 3.21 -30.83 0.98
C GLY A 15 4.04 -29.56 0.76
N GLY A 16 4.12 -29.07 -0.48
CA GLY A 16 4.76 -27.78 -0.79
C GLY A 16 4.05 -26.61 -0.11
N THR A 17 2.71 -26.56 -0.19
CA THR A 17 1.89 -25.54 0.48
C THR A 17 2.04 -25.61 2.00
N ALA A 18 2.23 -26.81 2.58
CA ALA A 18 2.45 -26.97 4.02
C ALA A 18 3.75 -26.32 4.48
N LEU A 19 4.79 -26.43 3.65
CA LEU A 19 6.10 -25.84 3.92
C LEU A 19 6.01 -24.30 3.87
N TYR A 20 5.36 -23.74 2.85
CA TYR A 20 5.13 -22.29 2.76
C TYR A 20 4.34 -21.79 3.97
N PHE A 21 3.24 -22.46 4.34
CA PHE A 21 2.46 -22.07 5.51
C PHE A 21 3.28 -22.11 6.80
N ALA A 22 4.07 -23.18 7.02
CA ALA A 22 4.92 -23.29 8.20
C ALA A 22 5.99 -22.19 8.24
N LEU A 23 6.56 -21.83 7.09
CA LEU A 23 7.52 -20.73 6.95
C LEU A 23 6.88 -19.39 7.31
N PHE A 24 5.69 -19.09 6.76
CA PHE A 24 4.93 -17.89 7.13
C PHE A 24 4.60 -17.83 8.63
N CYS A 25 4.21 -18.96 9.24
CA CYS A 25 3.98 -19.01 10.69
C CYS A 25 5.26 -18.77 11.49
N ASP A 26 6.43 -19.18 11.00
CA ASP A 26 7.70 -18.90 11.68
C ASP A 26 8.08 -17.42 11.54
N VAL A 27 7.97 -16.87 10.33
CA VAL A 27 8.23 -15.45 10.04
C VAL A 27 7.30 -14.54 10.85
N ALA A 28 6.01 -14.88 10.93
CA ALA A 28 5.03 -14.12 11.70
C ALA A 28 5.38 -13.99 13.20
N ARG A 29 6.19 -14.89 13.75
CA ARG A 29 6.64 -14.86 15.16
C ARG A 29 7.89 -14.01 15.39
N ARG A 30 8.51 -13.49 14.33
CA ARG A 30 9.76 -12.72 14.42
C ARG A 30 9.47 -11.24 14.65
N ASP A 31 10.54 -10.49 14.91
CA ASP A 31 10.54 -9.04 14.94
C ASP A 31 10.30 -8.44 13.54
N ASP A 32 9.91 -7.17 13.51
CA ASP A 32 9.54 -6.45 12.29
C ASP A 32 10.68 -6.36 11.28
N GLN A 33 11.93 -6.28 11.75
CA GLN A 33 13.11 -6.25 10.88
C GLN A 33 13.30 -7.59 10.15
N THR A 34 13.10 -8.70 10.84
CA THR A 34 13.17 -10.05 10.24
C THR A 34 12.00 -10.29 9.29
N ILE A 35 10.80 -9.84 9.65
CA ILE A 35 9.62 -9.89 8.77
C ILE A 35 9.88 -9.11 7.47
N GLU A 36 10.48 -7.93 7.57
CA GLU A 36 10.85 -7.12 6.41
C GLU A 36 11.96 -7.77 5.58
N ALA A 37 13.01 -8.27 6.23
CA ALA A 37 14.10 -8.96 5.54
C ALA A 37 13.60 -10.18 4.76
N PHE A 38 12.62 -10.91 5.30
CA PHE A 38 11.99 -12.03 4.61
C PHE A 38 11.19 -11.58 3.38
N TRP A 39 10.46 -10.47 3.46
CA TRP A 39 9.81 -9.86 2.31
C TRP A 39 10.82 -9.54 1.20
N ALA A 40 11.85 -8.77 1.55
CA ALA A 40 12.85 -8.26 0.62
C ALA A 40 13.69 -9.36 -0.05
N SER A 41 13.95 -10.47 0.64
CA SER A 41 14.84 -11.53 0.14
C SER A 41 14.13 -12.74 -0.46
N ILE A 42 12.88 -13.02 -0.06
CA ILE A 42 12.19 -14.26 -0.42
C ILE A 42 10.76 -13.99 -0.90
N ALA A 43 9.93 -13.39 -0.05
CA ALA A 43 8.48 -13.40 -0.27
C ALA A 43 8.08 -12.64 -1.55
N ARG A 44 8.78 -11.55 -1.88
CA ARG A 44 8.51 -10.76 -3.10
C ARG A 44 8.60 -11.56 -4.40
N PHE A 45 9.37 -12.64 -4.43
CA PHE A 45 9.56 -13.47 -5.62
C PHE A 45 8.46 -14.52 -5.83
N TRP A 46 7.49 -14.62 -4.91
CA TRP A 46 6.43 -15.62 -4.98
C TRP A 46 5.34 -15.32 -6.02
N GLY A 47 5.38 -14.14 -6.64
CA GLY A 47 4.60 -13.85 -7.82
C GLY A 47 4.83 -12.42 -8.30
N GLN A 48 4.72 -12.22 -9.61
CA GLN A 48 4.81 -10.90 -10.25
C GLN A 48 3.81 -9.87 -9.70
N TRP A 49 2.77 -10.34 -9.00
CA TRP A 49 1.69 -9.52 -8.45
C TRP A 49 1.52 -9.66 -6.94
N TYR A 50 2.46 -10.34 -6.26
CA TYR A 50 2.40 -10.45 -4.81
C TYR A 50 2.94 -9.15 -4.22
N ARG A 51 2.09 -8.39 -3.52
CA ARG A 51 2.43 -7.04 -3.04
C ARG A 51 2.84 -7.08 -1.58
N ARG A 52 3.69 -6.13 -1.18
CA ARG A 52 4.14 -5.98 0.22
C ARG A 52 2.97 -5.82 1.18
N GLN A 53 1.91 -5.14 0.76
CA GLN A 53 0.67 -5.01 1.53
C GLN A 53 0.01 -6.37 1.80
N ASP A 54 -0.04 -7.26 0.81
CA ASP A 54 -0.71 -8.56 0.93
C ASP A 54 0.11 -9.45 1.85
N TYR A 55 1.44 -9.36 1.75
CA TYR A 55 2.37 -10.01 2.66
C TYR A 55 2.16 -9.58 4.11
N TYR A 56 2.19 -8.27 4.40
CA TYR A 56 1.98 -7.78 5.75
C TYR A 56 0.56 -8.07 6.27
N GLN A 57 -0.44 -8.04 5.41
CA GLN A 57 -1.81 -8.46 5.76
C GLN A 57 -1.84 -9.93 6.19
N GLN A 58 -1.21 -10.82 5.43
CA GLN A 58 -1.14 -12.26 5.75
C GLN A 58 -0.33 -12.52 7.03
N ILE A 59 0.80 -11.83 7.21
CA ILE A 59 1.59 -11.88 8.45
C ILE A 59 0.75 -11.43 9.64
N ASN A 60 0.02 -10.32 9.53
CA ASN A 60 -0.78 -9.80 10.62
C ASN A 60 -2.02 -10.64 10.93
N GLN A 61 -2.61 -11.31 9.92
CA GLN A 61 -3.63 -12.34 10.14
C GLN A 61 -3.07 -13.51 10.97
N LEU A 62 -1.86 -13.98 10.65
CA LEU A 62 -1.21 -15.04 11.41
C LEU A 62 -0.83 -14.60 12.83
N ARG A 63 -0.33 -13.37 12.98
CA ARG A 63 0.01 -12.79 14.29
C ARG A 63 -1.22 -12.67 15.18
N SER A 64 -2.36 -12.24 14.63
CA SER A 64 -3.64 -12.24 15.35
C SER A 64 -4.06 -13.64 15.83
N VAL A 65 -3.91 -14.67 15.00
CA VAL A 65 -4.17 -16.07 15.42
C VAL A 65 -3.20 -16.55 16.51
N LEU A 66 -2.00 -15.98 16.56
CA LEU A 66 -0.95 -16.30 17.52
C LEU A 66 -0.95 -15.40 18.77
N ASP A 67 -1.91 -14.49 18.90
CA ASP A 67 -1.99 -13.50 19.99
C ASP A 67 -0.72 -12.61 20.08
N LEU A 68 -0.22 -12.20 18.92
CA LEU A 68 0.92 -11.28 18.77
C LEU A 68 0.43 -9.92 18.26
N ASP A 69 1.07 -8.85 18.74
CA ASP A 69 0.84 -7.50 18.22
C ASP A 69 1.06 -7.44 16.71
N PRO A 70 0.29 -6.68 15.92
CA PRO A 70 0.54 -6.52 14.49
C PRO A 70 1.98 -6.07 14.23
N ALA A 71 2.62 -6.66 13.22
CA ALA A 71 3.94 -6.24 12.77
C ALA A 71 3.84 -4.83 12.17
N GLU A 72 4.75 -3.95 12.57
CA GLU A 72 4.85 -2.62 11.97
C GLU A 72 5.54 -2.70 10.62
N ARG A 73 5.00 -1.97 9.64
CA ARG A 73 5.63 -1.82 8.34
C ARG A 73 6.72 -0.76 8.46
N LEU A 74 7.94 -1.09 8.01
CA LEU A 74 9.05 -0.14 8.02
C LEU A 74 8.94 0.82 6.81
N TYR A 75 8.46 2.04 7.06
CA TYR A 75 8.31 3.09 6.05
C TYR A 75 9.36 4.21 6.18
N GLN A 76 9.71 4.86 5.07
CA GLN A 76 10.57 6.04 5.04
C GLN A 76 9.78 7.33 5.30
N ALA A 77 8.53 7.38 4.83
CA ALA A 77 7.64 8.51 5.05
C ALA A 77 6.20 8.02 5.19
N ARG A 78 5.42 8.74 6.00
CA ARG A 78 4.00 8.49 6.19
C ARG A 78 3.26 9.81 6.30
N ALA A 79 2.08 9.87 5.69
CA ALA A 79 1.12 10.94 5.91
C ALA A 79 -0.26 10.33 6.19
N LYS A 80 -0.99 10.94 7.13
CA LYS A 80 -2.35 10.55 7.50
C LYS A 80 -3.28 11.73 7.21
N GLY A 81 -4.30 11.48 6.40
CA GLY A 81 -5.40 12.41 6.15
C GLY A 81 -6.66 12.00 6.89
N VAL A 82 -7.76 12.64 6.50
CA VAL A 82 -9.12 12.35 6.92
C VAL A 82 -9.62 11.07 6.25
N TYR A 83 -9.51 10.97 4.93
CA TYR A 83 -10.09 9.84 4.18
C TYR A 83 -9.07 8.82 3.75
N SER A 84 -7.79 9.17 3.77
CA SER A 84 -6.72 8.32 3.29
C SER A 84 -5.47 8.42 4.15
N GLN A 85 -4.56 7.47 3.96
CA GLN A 85 -3.18 7.55 4.43
C GLN A 85 -2.23 7.07 3.33
N ALA A 86 -1.04 7.64 3.30
CA ALA A 86 0.04 7.26 2.40
C ALA A 86 1.25 6.79 3.20
N GLU A 87 1.83 5.67 2.81
CA GLU A 87 3.08 5.14 3.33
C GLU A 87 4.05 4.94 2.15
N ILE A 88 5.27 5.47 2.28
CA ILE A 88 6.33 5.33 1.29
C ILE A 88 7.42 4.46 1.90
N PHE A 89 7.74 3.36 1.22
CA PHE A 89 8.72 2.40 1.66
C PHE A 89 10.02 2.52 0.87
N GLU A 90 11.09 1.96 1.43
CA GLU A 90 12.33 1.76 0.68
C GLU A 90 12.10 0.86 -0.55
N GLY A 91 12.84 1.14 -1.62
CA GLY A 91 12.83 0.32 -2.83
C GLY A 91 13.38 -1.08 -2.59
N GLU A 92 12.85 -2.03 -3.38
CA GLU A 92 12.98 -3.47 -3.14
C GLU A 92 14.40 -4.03 -3.38
N ASP A 93 15.25 -3.29 -4.08
CA ASP A 93 16.61 -3.71 -4.49
C ASP A 93 17.73 -2.77 -4.03
N GLY A 94 17.42 -1.76 -3.20
CA GLY A 94 18.37 -0.67 -2.91
C GLY A 94 18.71 0.16 -4.16
N GLU A 95 17.97 -0.01 -5.26
CA GLU A 95 18.07 0.84 -6.44
C GLU A 95 17.77 2.28 -6.03
N LYS A 96 18.83 3.10 -6.09
CA LYS A 96 18.78 4.48 -5.61
C LYS A 96 17.68 5.24 -6.37
N GLY A 97 16.63 5.61 -5.65
CA GLY A 97 15.54 6.44 -6.17
C GLY A 97 14.22 5.71 -6.41
N LEU A 98 14.17 4.38 -6.44
CA LEU A 98 12.90 3.64 -6.54
C LEU A 98 12.30 3.38 -5.15
N ARG A 99 11.01 3.61 -5.00
CA ARG A 99 10.25 3.40 -3.75
C ARG A 99 8.86 2.87 -4.03
N GLN A 100 8.35 2.04 -3.13
CA GLN A 100 6.97 1.60 -3.17
C GLN A 100 6.10 2.54 -2.34
N VAL A 101 4.90 2.84 -2.83
CA VAL A 101 3.91 3.68 -2.17
C VAL A 101 2.63 2.90 -1.98
N LEU A 102 2.14 2.90 -0.75
CA LEU A 102 0.85 2.34 -0.40
C LEU A 102 -0.09 3.45 0.06
N LEU A 103 -1.19 3.59 -0.68
CA LEU A 103 -2.34 4.39 -0.29
C LEU A 103 -3.41 3.48 0.29
N THR A 104 -3.96 3.84 1.44
CA THR A 104 -5.06 3.12 2.07
C THR A 104 -6.19 4.08 2.41
N LEU A 105 -7.43 3.68 2.13
CA LEU A 105 -8.61 4.41 2.58
C LEU A 105 -8.84 4.18 4.08
N ARG A 106 -9.21 5.23 4.78
CA ARG A 106 -9.63 5.19 6.17
C ARG A 106 -11.09 4.78 6.22
N THR A 107 -11.33 3.48 6.33
CA THR A 107 -12.67 2.86 6.23
C THR A 107 -13.71 3.47 7.16
N GLU A 108 -13.27 3.95 8.32
CA GLU A 108 -14.09 4.69 9.29
C GLU A 108 -14.76 5.93 8.67
N ASN A 109 -14.14 6.52 7.65
CA ASN A 109 -14.58 7.76 6.99
C ASN A 109 -15.02 7.53 5.54
N THR A 110 -14.68 6.39 4.92
CA THR A 110 -14.97 6.14 3.50
C THR A 110 -16.10 5.12 3.27
N ARG A 111 -16.49 4.32 4.27
CA ARG A 111 -17.51 3.27 4.11
C ARG A 111 -18.87 3.80 3.65
N ALA A 112 -19.22 5.01 4.07
CA ALA A 112 -20.50 5.64 3.73
C ALA A 112 -20.47 6.42 2.40
N LEU A 113 -19.30 6.52 1.74
CA LEU A 113 -19.17 7.22 0.47
C LEU A 113 -19.86 6.44 -0.67
N PRO A 114 -20.37 7.15 -1.69
CA PRO A 114 -20.82 6.51 -2.92
C PRO A 114 -19.71 5.66 -3.56
N ALA A 115 -20.10 4.52 -4.16
CA ALA A 115 -19.14 3.57 -4.72
C ALA A 115 -18.29 4.14 -5.87
N ASP A 116 -18.75 5.20 -6.54
CA ASP A 116 -18.06 5.92 -7.60
C ASP A 116 -17.09 7.00 -7.06
N ALA A 117 -17.29 7.47 -5.83
CA ALA A 117 -16.48 8.54 -5.23
C ALA A 117 -14.98 8.17 -5.07
N ILE A 118 -14.67 6.87 -5.06
CA ILE A 118 -13.30 6.35 -4.86
C ILE A 118 -12.74 5.60 -6.09
N GLN A 119 -13.40 5.74 -7.25
CA GLN A 119 -13.01 5.00 -8.46
C GLN A 119 -11.91 5.65 -9.28
N LEU A 120 -11.64 6.94 -9.10
CA LEU A 120 -10.64 7.66 -9.89
C LEU A 120 -10.10 8.88 -9.16
N PHE A 121 -8.78 8.95 -9.06
CA PHE A 121 -8.04 10.08 -8.52
C PHE A 121 -6.91 10.47 -9.49
N THR A 122 -6.54 11.75 -9.46
CA THR A 122 -5.44 12.27 -10.28
C THR A 122 -4.11 12.05 -9.56
N LEU A 123 -3.05 11.77 -10.31
CA LEU A 123 -1.71 11.70 -9.73
C LEU A 123 -1.22 13.13 -9.40
N PRO A 124 -0.68 13.37 -8.20
CA PRO A 124 -0.06 14.65 -7.90
C PRO A 124 1.20 14.86 -8.72
N ILE A 125 1.47 16.12 -9.07
CA ILE A 125 2.76 16.53 -9.61
C ILE A 125 3.69 16.73 -8.42
N CYS A 126 4.67 15.84 -8.29
CA CYS A 126 5.68 15.91 -7.23
C CYS A 126 7.03 16.32 -7.82
N ASN A 127 7.58 17.48 -7.44
CA ASN A 127 8.83 17.95 -8.02
C ASN A 127 9.98 17.01 -7.66
N GLY A 128 10.68 16.53 -8.69
CA GLY A 128 11.75 15.52 -8.56
C GLY A 128 11.27 14.11 -8.27
N HIS A 129 9.96 13.82 -8.35
CA HIS A 129 9.42 12.47 -8.21
C HIS A 129 8.40 12.13 -9.30
N ILE A 130 8.53 10.94 -9.88
CA ILE A 130 7.57 10.40 -10.83
C ILE A 130 6.76 9.32 -10.11
N LEU A 131 5.43 9.48 -10.09
CA LEU A 131 4.51 8.52 -9.52
C LEU A 131 3.84 7.71 -10.63
N THR A 132 3.84 6.39 -10.49
CA THR A 132 3.19 5.48 -11.45
C THR A 132 2.40 4.42 -10.71
N PRO A 133 1.10 4.24 -11.00
CA PRO A 133 0.30 3.19 -10.39
C PRO A 133 0.78 1.80 -10.79
N ASP A 134 0.71 0.87 -9.85
CA ASP A 134 0.96 -0.53 -10.15
C ASP A 134 -0.12 -1.08 -11.08
N PRO A 135 0.18 -2.12 -11.89
CA PRO A 135 -0.81 -2.72 -12.76
C PRO A 135 -2.07 -3.15 -11.99
N GLY A 136 -3.23 -2.77 -12.54
CA GLY A 136 -4.53 -2.95 -11.90
C GLY A 136 -5.05 -1.72 -11.14
N TYR A 137 -4.15 -0.83 -10.68
CA TYR A 137 -4.47 0.42 -9.99
C TYR A 137 -4.45 1.66 -10.88
N GLY A 138 -3.81 1.59 -12.04
CA GLY A 138 -3.93 2.63 -13.06
C GLY A 138 -5.35 2.71 -13.62
N ALA A 139 -5.82 3.93 -13.86
CA ALA A 139 -7.09 4.21 -14.53
C ALA A 139 -6.92 5.37 -15.52
N PRO A 140 -7.47 5.26 -16.75
CA PRO A 140 -7.40 6.35 -17.71
C PRO A 140 -8.19 7.55 -17.21
N LEU A 141 -7.63 8.74 -17.39
CA LEU A 141 -8.24 10.02 -17.01
C LEU A 141 -8.19 10.95 -18.22
N ILE A 142 -9.28 11.65 -18.50
CA ILE A 142 -9.28 12.74 -19.49
C ILE A 142 -9.27 14.05 -18.71
N PHE A 143 -8.21 14.84 -18.90
CA PHE A 143 -8.08 16.15 -18.27
C PHE A 143 -9.03 17.17 -18.93
N PRO A 144 -9.35 18.29 -18.26
CA PRO A 144 -10.23 19.34 -18.82
C PRO A 144 -9.78 19.91 -20.17
N ASN A 145 -8.48 19.83 -20.48
CA ASN A 145 -7.90 20.21 -21.76
C ASN A 145 -7.98 19.10 -22.83
N ASN A 146 -8.79 18.06 -22.61
CA ASN A 146 -9.00 16.91 -23.48
C ASN A 146 -7.73 16.06 -23.74
N VAL A 147 -6.73 16.16 -22.86
CA VAL A 147 -5.52 15.32 -22.90
C VAL A 147 -5.78 14.03 -22.15
N LEU A 148 -5.43 12.89 -22.77
CA LEU A 148 -5.43 11.60 -22.10
C LEU A 148 -4.27 11.51 -21.12
N GLY A 149 -4.57 11.18 -19.88
CA GLY A 149 -3.62 10.96 -18.81
C GLY A 149 -3.88 9.67 -18.05
N MET A 150 -3.10 9.50 -16.99
CA MET A 150 -3.22 8.38 -16.08
C MET A 150 -3.56 8.91 -14.69
N GLY A 151 -4.64 8.40 -14.12
CA GLY A 151 -4.95 8.50 -12.71
C GLY A 151 -4.72 7.16 -12.02
N PHE A 152 -5.13 7.10 -10.76
CA PHE A 152 -5.15 5.87 -9.98
C PHE A 152 -6.53 5.62 -9.38
N ARG A 153 -6.77 4.38 -8.94
CA ARG A 153 -8.00 3.98 -8.28
C ARG A 153 -7.72 3.07 -7.09
N PHE A 154 -8.66 2.98 -6.17
CA PHE A 154 -8.59 2.01 -5.09
C PHE A 154 -9.21 0.67 -5.51
N ARG A 155 -8.65 -0.42 -4.98
CA ARG A 155 -9.21 -1.78 -5.01
C ARG A 155 -9.37 -2.24 -3.57
N GLU A 156 -10.60 -2.61 -3.20
CA GLU A 156 -10.91 -3.16 -1.86
C GLU A 156 -10.44 -2.29 -0.68
N GLU A 157 -10.13 -0.99 -0.89
CA GLU A 157 -9.61 0.02 0.07
C GLU A 157 -8.11 0.36 -0.04
N SER A 158 -7.35 -0.29 -0.92
CA SER A 158 -5.92 0.01 -1.12
C SER A 158 -5.60 0.48 -2.54
N CYS A 159 -4.50 1.21 -2.72
CA CYS A 159 -3.92 1.55 -4.00
C CYS A 159 -2.39 1.48 -3.88
N SER A 160 -1.74 0.81 -4.82
CA SER A 160 -0.28 0.67 -4.86
C SER A 160 0.30 1.45 -6.03
N LEU A 161 1.38 2.20 -5.76
CA LEU A 161 2.11 2.98 -6.75
C LEU A 161 3.63 2.75 -6.55
N HIS A 162 4.40 3.05 -7.59
CA HIS A 162 5.84 3.31 -7.49
C HIS A 162 6.10 4.82 -7.47
N CYS A 163 7.15 5.21 -6.74
CA CYS A 163 7.69 6.56 -6.70
C CYS A 163 9.18 6.52 -7.10
N TYR A 164 9.51 7.18 -8.20
CA TYR A 164 10.87 7.30 -8.71
C TYR A 164 11.40 8.71 -8.46
N SER A 165 12.47 8.83 -7.68
CA SER A 165 13.20 10.10 -7.57
C SER A 165 14.09 10.33 -8.78
N VAL A 166 14.02 11.53 -9.32
CA VAL A 166 14.84 11.98 -10.44
C VAL A 166 15.76 13.10 -9.95
N GLU A 167 17.07 12.87 -10.01
CA GLU A 167 18.07 13.89 -9.71
C GLU A 167 18.50 14.54 -11.04
N ALA A 168 18.08 15.79 -11.29
CA ALA A 168 18.56 16.57 -12.44
C ALA A 168 18.62 18.07 -12.10
N PRO A 169 19.68 18.80 -12.50
CA PRO A 169 19.84 20.22 -12.15
C PRO A 169 18.68 21.12 -12.58
N GLN A 170 17.96 20.74 -13.64
CA GLN A 170 16.84 21.51 -14.19
C GLN A 170 15.56 21.43 -13.35
N ILE A 171 15.47 20.43 -12.45
CA ILE A 171 14.30 20.21 -11.60
C ILE A 171 14.27 21.21 -10.43
N GLY A 172 15.43 21.75 -10.04
CA GLY A 172 15.55 22.58 -8.84
C GLY A 172 15.36 21.76 -7.57
N ASP A 173 14.75 22.36 -6.55
CA ASP A 173 14.57 21.73 -5.24
C ASP A 173 13.58 20.56 -5.32
N THR A 174 14.10 19.35 -5.10
CA THR A 174 13.29 18.12 -5.07
C THR A 174 12.51 18.05 -3.77
N GLN A 175 11.21 17.72 -3.86
CA GLN A 175 10.40 17.52 -2.67
C GLN A 175 10.94 16.37 -1.81
N THR A 176 10.76 16.46 -0.50
CA THR A 176 11.04 15.36 0.42
C THR A 176 9.98 14.27 0.29
N LEU A 177 10.29 13.05 0.72
CA LEU A 177 9.31 11.95 0.73
C LEU A 177 8.11 12.23 1.64
N THR A 178 8.32 13.00 2.72
CA THR A 178 7.23 13.46 3.58
C THR A 178 6.28 14.38 2.81
N GLU A 179 6.81 15.33 2.03
CA GLU A 179 5.99 16.20 1.18
C GLU A 179 5.25 15.41 0.09
N VAL A 180 5.91 14.41 -0.52
CA VAL A 180 5.25 13.50 -1.48
C VAL A 180 4.09 12.74 -0.81
N ALA A 181 4.30 12.20 0.39
CA ALA A 181 3.25 11.47 1.12
C ALA A 181 2.07 12.38 1.46
N VAL A 182 2.34 13.61 1.92
CA VAL A 182 1.30 14.61 2.20
C VAL A 182 0.52 14.96 0.95
N GLU A 183 1.20 15.13 -0.19
CA GLU A 183 0.55 15.52 -1.43
C GLU A 183 -0.31 14.41 -2.02
N LEU A 184 0.12 13.15 -1.90
CA LEU A 184 -0.68 11.98 -2.24
C LEU A 184 -1.98 11.92 -1.41
N VAL A 185 -1.90 12.13 -0.09
CA VAL A 185 -3.08 12.22 0.78
C VAL A 185 -3.99 13.37 0.35
N ARG A 186 -3.43 14.55 0.09
CA ARG A 186 -4.19 15.73 -0.33
C ARG A 186 -5.01 15.46 -1.59
N TYR A 187 -4.43 14.79 -2.58
CA TYR A 187 -5.09 14.50 -3.85
C TYR A 187 -6.23 13.46 -3.74
N VAL A 188 -6.22 12.64 -2.69
CA VAL A 188 -7.36 11.76 -2.37
C VAL A 188 -8.40 12.48 -1.53
N ASP A 189 -7.96 13.24 -0.53
CA ASP A 189 -8.85 13.83 0.46
C ASP A 189 -9.60 15.06 -0.06
N GLU A 190 -8.98 15.94 -0.85
CA GLU A 190 -9.61 17.17 -1.36
C GLU A 190 -10.90 16.89 -2.15
N PRO A 191 -10.93 15.97 -3.13
CA PRO A 191 -12.18 15.63 -3.84
C PRO A 191 -13.26 15.09 -2.90
N LEU A 192 -12.85 14.39 -1.84
CA LEU A 192 -13.78 13.74 -0.90
C LEU A 192 -14.35 14.71 0.15
N LYS A 193 -13.76 15.91 0.33
CA LYS A 193 -14.27 16.92 1.28
C LYS A 193 -15.71 17.34 1.00
N ALA A 194 -16.15 17.28 -0.26
CA ALA A 194 -17.54 17.58 -0.61
C ALA A 194 -18.55 16.72 0.18
N TYR A 195 -18.18 15.48 0.51
CA TYR A 195 -19.01 14.54 1.26
C TYR A 195 -19.02 14.79 2.76
N ALA A 196 -18.06 15.55 3.31
CA ALA A 196 -17.98 15.85 4.75
C ALA A 196 -19.20 16.64 5.27
N SER A 197 -19.93 17.31 4.38
CA SER A 197 -21.16 18.04 4.71
C SER A 197 -22.37 17.13 4.97
N THR A 198 -22.30 15.86 4.54
CA THR A 198 -23.42 14.91 4.54
C THR A 198 -23.11 13.60 5.26
N ILE A 199 -21.83 13.28 5.46
CA ILE A 199 -21.37 12.04 6.09
C ILE A 199 -20.51 12.41 7.30
N PRO A 200 -20.79 11.87 8.50
CA PRO A 200 -19.97 12.10 9.68
C PRO A 200 -18.53 11.62 9.46
N VAL A 201 -17.58 12.44 9.88
CA VAL A 201 -16.15 12.18 9.74
C VAL A 201 -15.50 12.03 11.11
N ASN A 202 -14.73 10.97 11.30
CA ASN A 202 -13.90 10.77 12.48
C ASN A 202 -12.51 11.41 12.28
N MET A 203 -12.19 12.37 13.15
CA MET A 203 -10.96 13.17 13.08
C MET A 203 -9.78 12.56 13.85
N LEU A 204 -9.99 11.45 14.58
CA LEU A 204 -8.97 10.79 15.42
C LEU A 204 -8.00 9.93 14.60
#